data_AF-A0A7J4T9W8-F1
#
_entry.id   AF-A0A7J4T9W8-F1
#
_cell.length_a   1.000
_cell.length_b   1.000
_cell.length_c   1.000
_cell.angle_alpha   90.00
_cell.angle_beta   90.00
_cell.angle_gamma   90.00
#
_symmetry.space_group_name_H-M   'P 1'
#
loop_
_entity.id
_entity.type
_entity.pdbx_description
1 polymer ?
#
loop_
_entity_poly.entity_id
_entity_poly.type
_entity_poly.pdbx_seq_one_letter_code
_entity_poly.pdbx_strand_id
1 'polypeptide(L)' 'DPPRNSYIVRNNTGAVVAYIASNGSIYLRGSISLSQSSLAPPRNSLIVRNYTGADVAYIDSSGNLKLTGKLYYNWTDPI' A
#
# COMPACT_ATOMS: atom_id res chain seq x y z
N ASP A 1 -10.71 12.55 -3.80
CA ASP A 1 -11.00 11.31 -4.56
C ASP A 1 -9.82 10.88 -5.42
N PRO A 2 -9.72 9.58 -5.79
CA PRO A 2 -8.66 9.10 -6.67
C PRO A 2 -8.65 9.83 -8.02
N PRO A 3 -7.47 10.17 -8.57
CA PRO A 3 -7.35 10.64 -9.95
C PRO A 3 -7.93 9.65 -10.96
N ARG A 4 -8.26 10.14 -12.17
CA ARG A 4 -8.71 9.26 -13.28
C ARG A 4 -7.68 8.16 -13.54
N ASN A 5 -8.17 6.97 -13.92
CA ASN A 5 -7.37 5.79 -14.24
C ASN A 5 -6.50 5.27 -13.08
N SER A 6 -6.87 5.55 -11.83
CA SER A 6 -6.20 4.97 -10.66
C SER A 6 -6.61 3.52 -10.43
N TYR A 7 -5.69 2.69 -9.93
CA TYR A 7 -6.03 1.43 -9.27
C TYR A 7 -6.50 1.74 -7.84
N ILE A 8 -7.75 1.42 -7.51
CA ILE A 8 -8.39 1.86 -6.26
C ILE A 8 -8.59 0.68 -5.32
N VAL A 9 -8.12 0.82 -4.08
CA VAL A 9 -8.40 -0.10 -2.97
C VAL A 9 -9.52 0.48 -2.11
N ARG A 10 -10.60 -0.28 -1.96
CA ARG A 10 -11.74 0.07 -1.09
C ARG A 10 -11.86 -0.90 0.06
N ASN A 11 -12.33 -0.40 1.19
CA ASN A 11 -12.75 -1.25 2.30
C ASN A 11 -14.15 -1.83 2.06
N ASN A 12 -14.66 -2.60 3.02
CA ASN A 12 -15.99 -3.23 2.94
C ASN A 12 -17.17 -2.24 2.97
N THR A 13 -16.95 -0.98 3.36
CA THR A 13 -17.99 0.08 3.31
C THR A 13 -17.96 0.85 1.98
N GLY A 14 -17.08 0.48 1.05
CA GLY A 14 -16.88 1.19 -0.21
C GLY A 14 -16.00 2.44 -0.12
N ALA A 15 -15.45 2.74 1.06
CA ALA A 15 -14.56 3.89 1.23
C ALA A 15 -13.19 3.61 0.61
N VAL A 16 -12.64 4.61 -0.10
CA VAL A 16 -11.29 4.55 -0.69
C VAL A 16 -10.24 4.66 0.42
N VAL A 17 -9.41 3.62 0.57
CA VAL A 17 -8.37 3.56 1.62
C VAL A 17 -6.95 3.62 1.06
N ALA A 18 -6.77 3.28 -0.21
CA ALA A 18 -5.53 3.51 -0.95
C ALA A 18 -5.82 3.62 -2.45
N TYR A 19 -4.91 4.23 -3.19
CA TYR A 19 -4.90 4.13 -4.65
C TYR A 19 -3.49 4.29 -5.21
N ILE A 20 -3.27 3.71 -6.40
CA ILE A 20 -2.11 3.97 -7.25
C ILE A 20 -2.61 4.82 -8.41
N ALA A 21 -2.17 6.06 -8.47
CA ALA A 21 -2.54 6.98 -9.53
C ALA A 21 -1.83 6.63 -10.84
N SER A 22 -2.35 7.12 -11.97
CA SER A 22 -1.79 6.84 -13.30
C SER A 22 -0.37 7.36 -13.50
N ASN A 23 0.08 8.32 -12.68
CA ASN A 23 1.45 8.82 -12.66
C ASN A 23 2.38 8.00 -11.74
N GLY A 24 1.89 6.91 -11.15
CA GLY A 24 2.64 6.06 -10.22
C GLY A 24 2.66 6.53 -8.78
N SER A 25 2.09 7.70 -8.45
CA SER A 25 1.97 8.15 -7.06
C SER A 25 1.03 7.22 -6.28
N ILE A 26 1.40 6.93 -5.03
CA ILE A 26 0.60 6.11 -4.13
C ILE A 26 0.01 6.99 -3.04
N TYR A 27 -1.29 6.86 -2.82
CA TYR A 27 -1.98 7.40 -1.66
C TYR A 27 -2.35 6.28 -0.69
N LEU A 28 -2.16 6.54 0.60
CA LEU A 28 -2.55 5.67 1.71
C LEU A 28 -3.33 6.50 2.73
N ARG A 29 -4.47 5.99 3.19
CA ARG A 29 -5.21 6.60 4.30
C ARG A 29 -4.55 6.32 5.65
N GLY A 30 -3.92 5.15 5.77
CA GLY A 30 -3.33 4.66 7.01
C GLY A 30 -1.85 4.99 7.15
N SER A 31 -1.21 4.24 8.05
CA SER A 31 0.22 4.38 8.37
C SER A 31 1.11 3.48 7.49
N ILE A 32 2.40 3.77 7.48
CA ILE A 32 3.42 2.93 6.84
C ILE A 32 4.25 2.26 7.94
N SER A 33 4.34 0.94 7.91
CA SER A 33 5.23 0.15 8.77
C SER A 33 6.25 -0.62 7.93
N LEU A 34 7.52 -0.31 8.11
CA LEU A 34 8.64 -0.88 7.34
C LEU A 34 9.36 -1.96 8.14
N SER A 35 10.22 -2.73 7.47
CA SER A 35 11.16 -3.67 8.10
C SER A 35 10.49 -4.67 9.04
N GLN A 36 9.29 -5.12 8.69
CA GLN A 36 8.56 -6.13 9.45
C GLN A 36 9.27 -7.49 9.34
N SER A 37 9.47 -8.19 10.45
CA SER A 37 10.08 -9.54 10.43
C SER A 37 9.19 -10.60 9.79
N SER A 38 7.88 -10.39 9.80
CA SER A 38 6.88 -11.23 9.13
C SER A 38 5.65 -10.41 8.77
N LEU A 39 4.81 -10.94 7.86
CA LEU A 39 3.52 -10.37 7.51
C LEU A 39 2.41 -11.37 7.79
N ALA A 40 1.30 -10.85 8.33
CA ALA A 40 0.04 -11.56 8.47
C ALA A 40 -1.07 -10.66 7.91
N PRO A 41 -1.28 -10.65 6.58
CA PRO A 41 -2.28 -9.79 5.96
C PRO A 41 -3.69 -10.14 6.48
N PRO A 42 -4.45 -9.18 7.05
CA PRO A 42 -5.84 -9.41 7.40
C PRO A 42 -6.69 -9.73 6.17
N ARG A 43 -7.91 -10.24 6.39
CA ARG A 43 -8.90 -10.38 5.31
C ARG A 43 -9.12 -9.04 4.60
N ASN A 44 -9.42 -9.11 3.30
CA ASN A 44 -9.63 -7.94 2.43
C ASN A 44 -8.41 -7.01 2.31
N SER A 45 -7.20 -7.58 2.32
CA SER A 45 -5.97 -6.84 2.03
C SER A 45 -5.60 -6.94 0.55
N LEU A 46 -5.01 -5.88 -0.01
CA LEU A 46 -4.22 -5.98 -1.24
C LEU A 46 -2.85 -6.53 -0.86
N ILE A 47 -2.46 -7.69 -1.41
CA ILE A 47 -1.22 -8.39 -1.07
C ILE A 47 -0.24 -8.30 -2.24
N VAL A 48 1.01 -7.94 -1.94
CA VAL A 48 2.14 -7.99 -2.89
C VAL A 48 3.00 -9.19 -2.53
N ARG A 49 3.23 -10.07 -3.52
CA ARG A 49 4.06 -11.27 -3.38
C ARG A 49 5.29 -11.19 -4.26
N ASN A 50 6.39 -11.77 -3.78
CA ASN A 50 7.57 -11.97 -4.60
C ASN A 50 7.42 -13.22 -5.50
N TYR A 51 8.43 -13.48 -6.33
CA TYR A 51 8.42 -14.60 -7.28
C TYR A 51 8.43 -15.99 -6.61
N THR A 52 8.86 -16.09 -5.34
CA THR A 52 8.82 -17.35 -4.58
C THR A 52 7.46 -17.60 -3.93
N GLY A 53 6.50 -16.67 -4.10
CA GLY A 53 5.17 -16.75 -3.50
C GLY A 53 5.09 -16.22 -2.07
N ALA A 54 6.17 -15.65 -1.52
CA ALA A 54 6.15 -15.05 -0.20
C ALA A 54 5.52 -13.65 -0.22
N ASP A 55 4.65 -13.36 0.74
CA ASP A 55 4.09 -12.03 0.96
C ASP A 55 5.21 -11.07 1.41
N VAL A 56 5.37 -9.95 0.70
CA VAL A 56 6.42 -8.94 0.98
C VAL A 56 5.86 -7.57 1.35
N ALA A 57 4.60 -7.31 1.00
CA ALA A 57 3.84 -6.16 1.50
C ALA A 57 2.34 -6.43 1.47
N TYR A 58 1.59 -5.67 2.26
CA TYR A 58 0.13 -5.59 2.10
C TYR A 58 -0.41 -4.19 2.43
N ILE A 59 -1.56 -3.86 1.86
CA ILE A 59 -2.41 -2.74 2.26
C ILE A 59 -3.70 -3.31 2.86
N ASP A 60 -3.97 -3.01 4.14
CA ASP A 60 -5.18 -3.49 4.81
C ASP A 60 -6.42 -2.62 4.54
N SER A 61 -7.57 -3.05 5.08
CA SER A 61 -8.84 -2.33 4.94
C SER A 61 -8.90 -0.97 5.64
N SER A 62 -7.90 -0.61 6.44
CA SER A 62 -7.73 0.73 7.02
C SER A 62 -6.77 1.59 6.19
N GLY A 63 -6.15 1.02 5.16
CA GLY A 63 -5.18 1.70 4.31
C GLY A 63 -3.77 1.70 4.90
N ASN A 64 -3.46 0.86 5.89
CA ASN A 64 -2.10 0.74 6.39
C ASN A 64 -1.26 -0.08 5.42
N LEU A 65 -0.08 0.43 5.06
CA LEU A 65 0.93 -0.32 4.33
C LEU A 65 1.89 -0.97 5.32
N LYS A 66 2.05 -2.30 5.24
CA LYS A 66 3.14 -3.01 5.91
C LYS A 66 4.04 -3.68 4.89
N LEU A 67 5.36 -3.59 5.07
CA LEU A 67 6.33 -4.32 4.25
C LEU A 67 7.51 -4.85 5.05
N THR A 68 8.05 -5.98 4.59
CA THR A 68 9.25 -6.59 5.19
C THR A 68 10.53 -5.82 4.88
N GLY A 69 10.52 -4.98 3.84
CA GLY A 69 11.67 -4.19 3.38
C GLY A 69 11.68 -2.73 3.84
N LYS A 70 12.46 -1.92 3.11
CA LYS A 70 12.55 -0.46 3.27
C LYS A 70 11.80 0.24 2.15
N LEU A 71 11.32 1.45 2.42
CA LEU A 71 10.81 2.36 1.40
C LEU A 71 11.96 3.25 0.91
N TYR A 72 12.14 3.29 -0.40
CA TYR A 72 13.06 4.22 -1.05
C TYR A 72 12.21 5.20 -1.87
N TYR A 73 12.38 6.49 -1.61
CA TYR A 73 11.77 7.55 -2.40
C TYR A 73 12.87 8.51 -2.84
N ASN A 74 12.78 8.93 -4.10
CA ASN A 74 13.76 9.78 -4.76
C ASN A 74 13.40 11.27 -4.55
N TRP A 75 12.44 11.56 -3.68
CA TRP A 75 12.01 12.91 -3.38
C TRP A 75 12.95 13.52 -2.35
N THR A 76 13.87 14.35 -2.82
CA THR A 76 14.54 15.34 -1.97
C THR A 76 13.53 16.46 -1.74
N ASP A 77 13.17 16.73 -0.48
CA ASP A 77 12.39 17.92 -0.16
C ASP A 77 13.05 19.15 -0.81
N PRO A 78 12.31 19.98 -1.56
CA PRO A 78 12.84 21.28 -1.96
C PRO A 78 13.08 22.08 -0.68
N ILE A 79 14.36 22.30 -0.35
CA ILE A 79 14.79 23.22 0.71
C ILE A 79 14.40 24.65 0.31
#